data_AF-A0A7U2R3B0-F1
#
_entry.id   AF-A0A7U2R3B0-F1
#
_cell.length_a   1.000
_cell.length_b   1.000
_cell.length_c   1.000
_cell.angle_alpha   90.00
_cell.angle_beta   90.00
_cell.angle_gamma   90.00
#
_symmetry.space_group_name_H-M   'P 1'
#
loop_
_entity.id
_entity.type
_entity.pdbx_description
1 polymer ?
#
loop_
_entity_poly.entity_id
_entity_poly.type
_entity_poly.pdbx_seq_one_letter_code
_entity_poly.pdbx_strand_id
1 'polypeptide(L)'
;MCVQASGIIASNIYRQDDAPRYKRGNKVLVALVVTNIFIYLFTKAYYVWRNASRDKKWNAMSEEEKRVYLATTKHEGNKRLDFRFAH
;
A
#
# COMPACT_ATOMS: atom_id res chain seq x y z
N MET A 1 11.17 -16.64 -8.05
CA MET A 1 11.42 -16.11 -9.40
C MET A 1 10.14 -15.49 -9.94
N CYS A 2 9.99 -14.16 -9.90
CA CYS A 2 8.84 -13.43 -10.48
C CYS A 2 9.24 -12.40 -11.53
N VAL A 3 10.52 -12.36 -11.94
CA VAL A 3 11.08 -11.34 -12.84
C VAL A 3 10.46 -11.34 -14.23
N GLN A 4 9.89 -12.48 -14.67
CA GLN A 4 9.24 -12.61 -15.99
C GLN A 4 7.70 -12.49 -15.95
N ALA A 5 7.09 -12.49 -14.76
CA ALA A 5 5.63 -12.53 -14.65
C ALA A 5 4.97 -11.31 -15.31
N SER A 6 5.56 -10.12 -15.15
CA SER A 6 5.08 -8.90 -15.81
C SER A 6 5.14 -8.99 -17.33
N GLY A 7 6.21 -9.56 -17.88
CA GLY A 7 6.37 -9.78 -19.33
C GLY A 7 5.34 -10.75 -19.89
N ILE A 8 5.07 -11.85 -19.18
CA ILE A 8 4.04 -12.84 -19.56
C ILE A 8 2.63 -12.22 -19.51
N ILE A 9 2.33 -11.40 -18.50
CA ILE A 9 1.04 -10.71 -18.42
C ILE A 9 0.90 -9.71 -19.58
N ALA A 10 1.94 -8.90 -19.83
CA ALA A 10 1.94 -7.88 -20.87
C ALA A 10 1.74 -8.48 -22.27
N SER A 11 2.39 -9.59 -22.59
CA SER A 11 2.24 -10.28 -23.89
C SER A 11 0.85 -10.85 -24.13
N ASN A 12 0.02 -10.96 -23.08
CA ASN A 12 -1.32 -11.50 -23.16
C ASN A 12 -2.43 -10.43 -23.15
N ILE A 13 -2.08 -9.13 -23.02
CA ILE A 13 -3.06 -8.02 -23.01
C ILE A 13 -3.68 -7.83 -24.40
N TYR A 14 -2.86 -7.79 -25.44
CA TYR A 14 -3.32 -7.71 -26.83
C TYR A 14 -3.29 -9.08 -27.46
N ARG A 15 -4.45 -9.51 -27.97
CA ARG A 15 -4.64 -10.83 -28.57
C ARG A 15 -5.22 -10.71 -29.97
N GLN A 16 -4.87 -11.65 -30.83
CA GLN A 16 -5.30 -11.66 -32.23
C GLN A 16 -6.81 -11.72 -32.39
N ASP A 17 -7.54 -12.38 -31.48
CA ASP A 17 -9.02 -12.44 -31.50
C ASP A 17 -9.71 -11.09 -31.22
N ASP A 18 -8.99 -10.11 -30.68
CA ASP A 18 -9.47 -8.76 -30.38
C ASP A 18 -9.01 -7.72 -31.42
N ALA A 19 -8.23 -8.14 -32.44
CA ALA A 19 -7.78 -7.29 -33.52
C ALA A 19 -8.95 -6.86 -34.45
N PRO A 20 -8.82 -5.74 -35.19
CA PRO A 20 -7.72 -4.77 -35.18
C PRO A 20 -7.90 -3.65 -34.15
N ARG A 21 -9.06 -3.55 -33.50
CA ARG A 21 -9.41 -2.41 -32.62
C ARG A 21 -9.06 -2.63 -31.15
N TYR A 22 -8.79 -3.86 -30.74
CA TYR A 22 -8.30 -4.24 -29.41
C TYR A 22 -9.10 -3.67 -28.24
N LYS A 23 -10.44 -3.78 -28.30
CA LYS A 23 -11.32 -3.19 -27.28
C LYS A 23 -11.10 -3.82 -25.90
N ARG A 24 -10.85 -5.13 -25.84
CA ARG A 24 -10.57 -5.87 -24.60
C ARG A 24 -9.23 -5.44 -24.03
N GLY A 25 -8.17 -5.40 -24.85
CA GLY A 25 -6.83 -4.99 -24.41
C GLY A 25 -6.83 -3.56 -23.84
N ASN A 26 -7.46 -2.62 -24.55
CA ASN A 26 -7.56 -1.23 -24.10
C ASN A 26 -8.36 -1.08 -22.80
N LYS A 27 -9.46 -1.84 -22.63
CA LYS A 27 -10.22 -1.85 -21.37
C LYS A 27 -9.37 -2.37 -20.20
N VAL A 28 -8.54 -3.38 -20.43
CA VAL A 28 -7.62 -3.91 -19.40
C VAL A 28 -6.59 -2.84 -18.99
N LEU A 29 -5.99 -2.13 -19.95
CA LEU A 29 -5.04 -1.05 -19.63
C LEU A 29 -5.69 0.07 -18.82
N VAL A 30 -6.88 0.53 -19.21
CA VAL A 30 -7.61 1.55 -18.45
C VAL A 30 -7.92 1.05 -17.04
N ALA A 31 -8.36 -0.20 -16.89
CA ALA A 31 -8.61 -0.79 -15.57
C ALA A 31 -7.33 -0.80 -14.72
N LEU A 32 -6.18 -1.19 -15.28
CA LEU A 32 -4.90 -1.19 -14.57
C LEU A 32 -4.49 0.21 -14.09
N VAL A 33 -4.64 1.24 -14.92
CA VAL A 33 -4.35 2.64 -14.57
C VAL A 33 -5.26 3.11 -13.43
N VAL A 34 -6.57 2.86 -13.57
CA VAL A 34 -7.54 3.23 -12.53
C VAL A 34 -7.25 2.51 -11.21
N THR A 35 -6.96 1.21 -11.25
CA THR A 35 -6.56 0.44 -10.07
C THR A 35 -5.28 1.02 -9.44
N ASN A 36 -4.29 1.42 -10.23
CA ASN A 36 -3.06 2.01 -9.72
C ASN A 36 -3.30 3.34 -8.97
N ILE A 37 -4.17 4.21 -9.51
CA ILE A 37 -4.59 5.44 -8.82
C ILE A 37 -5.21 5.10 -7.47
N PHE A 38 -6.15 4.15 -7.43
CA PHE A 38 -6.79 3.74 -6.18
C PHE A 38 -5.82 3.13 -5.17
N ILE A 39 -4.82 2.36 -5.62
CA ILE A 39 -3.78 1.81 -4.73
C ILE A 39 -3.05 2.95 -3.99
N TYR A 40 -2.65 4.01 -4.69
CA TYR A 40 -1.96 5.13 -4.05
C TYR A 40 -2.87 5.91 -3.10
N LEU A 41 -4.12 6.19 -3.51
CA LEU A 41 -5.09 6.87 -2.66
C LEU A 41 -5.37 6.08 -1.37
N PHE A 42 -5.61 4.77 -1.48
CA PHE A 42 -5.85 3.90 -0.34
C PHE A 42 -4.61 3.75 0.55
N THR A 43 -3.40 3.69 -0.03
CA THR A 43 -2.16 3.65 0.75
C THR A 43 -1.98 4.91 1.58
N LYS A 44 -2.19 6.10 0.99
CA LYS A 44 -2.13 7.37 1.72
C LYS A 44 -3.19 7.44 2.82
N ALA A 45 -4.44 7.10 2.50
CA ALA A 45 -5.53 7.09 3.48
C ALA A 45 -5.23 6.14 4.65
N TYR A 46 -4.72 4.94 4.35
CA TYR A 46 -4.30 3.97 5.35
C TYR A 46 -3.19 4.52 6.27
N TYR A 47 -2.16 5.15 5.70
CA TYR A 47 -1.07 5.74 6.48
C TYR A 47 -1.52 6.89 7.38
N VAL A 48 -2.34 7.81 6.86
CA VAL A 48 -2.94 8.91 7.66
C VAL A 48 -3.72 8.33 8.84
N TRP A 49 -4.64 7.39 8.56
CA TRP A 49 -5.47 6.78 9.59
C TRP A 49 -4.64 6.02 10.63
N ARG A 50 -3.63 5.26 10.17
CA ARG A 50 -2.78 4.46 11.06
C ARG A 50 -1.93 5.34 11.96
N ASN A 51 -1.38 6.43 11.44
CA ASN A 51 -0.65 7.42 12.23
C ASN A 51 -1.57 8.07 13.28
N ALA A 52 -2.76 8.55 12.89
CA ALA A 52 -3.73 9.15 13.81
C ALA A 52 -4.16 8.18 14.94
N SER A 53 -4.38 6.91 14.61
CA SER A 53 -4.70 5.86 15.60
C SER A 53 -3.56 5.64 16.59
N ARG A 54 -2.30 5.72 16.13
CA ARG A 54 -1.12 5.61 16.98
C ARG A 54 -0.90 6.85 17.83
N ASP A 55 -1.06 8.04 17.25
CA ASP A 55 -0.97 9.31 17.96
C ASP A 55 -1.97 9.37 19.11
N LYS A 56 -3.23 8.94 18.88
CA LYS A 56 -4.23 8.86 19.94
C LYS A 56 -3.76 7.99 21.13
N LYS A 57 -3.19 6.82 20.83
CA LYS A 57 -2.67 5.92 21.89
C LYS A 57 -1.42 6.49 22.56
N TRP A 58 -0.49 7.02 21.76
CA TRP A 58 0.76 7.59 22.25
C TRP A 58 0.53 8.81 23.14
N ASN A 59 -0.37 9.70 22.74
CA ASN A 59 -0.67 10.93 23.47
C ASN A 59 -1.51 10.67 24.73
N ALA A 60 -2.21 9.54 24.80
CA ALA A 60 -2.91 9.11 26.02
C ALA A 60 -1.97 8.50 27.08
N MET A 61 -0.74 8.11 26.72
CA MET A 61 0.24 7.58 27.66
C MET A 61 0.98 8.70 28.40
N SER A 62 1.18 8.51 29.70
CA SER A 62 2.10 9.29 30.53
C SER A 62 3.56 9.11 30.11
N GLU A 63 4.45 9.97 30.59
CA GLU A 63 5.88 9.85 30.27
C GLU A 63 6.48 8.52 30.76
N GLU A 64 6.07 8.05 31.94
CA GLU A 64 6.60 6.81 32.50
C GLU A 64 6.15 5.59 31.68
N GLU A 65 4.88 5.55 31.26
CA GLU A 65 4.38 4.49 30.36
C GLU A 65 5.10 4.50 29.02
N LYS A 66 5.41 5.68 28.47
CA LYS A 66 6.21 5.79 27.24
C LYS A 66 7.62 5.24 27.45
N ARG A 67 8.28 5.55 28.57
CA ARG A 67 9.61 5.03 28.90
C ARG A 67 9.59 3.51 29.04
N VAL A 68 8.63 2.97 29.78
CA VAL A 68 8.44 1.51 29.93
C VAL A 68 8.19 0.87 28.57
N TYR A 69 7.33 1.45 27.73
CA TYR A 69 7.08 0.94 26.38
C TYR A 69 8.36 0.89 25.54
N LEU A 70 9.13 2.00 25.51
CA LEU A 70 10.37 2.08 24.73
C LEU A 70 11.42 1.08 25.22
N ALA A 71 11.49 0.82 26.52
CA ALA A 71 12.46 -0.10 27.11
C ALA A 71 12.09 -1.59 26.93
N THR A 72 10.80 -1.92 26.82
CA THR A 72 10.31 -3.31 26.91
C THR A 72 9.62 -3.82 25.65
N THR A 73 9.27 -2.95 24.69
CA THR A 73 8.50 -3.36 23.52
C THR A 73 9.27 -4.34 22.63
N LYS A 74 8.57 -5.38 22.17
CA LYS A 74 9.06 -6.32 21.15
C LYS A 74 8.66 -5.92 19.73
N HIS A 75 8.02 -4.75 19.57
CA HIS A 75 7.59 -4.28 18.26
C HIS A 75 8.77 -3.70 17.49
N GLU A 76 8.92 -4.10 16.23
CA GLU A 76 9.99 -3.62 15.37
C GLU A 76 9.45 -2.81 14.19
N GLY A 77 10.24 -1.81 13.77
CA GLY A 77 9.98 -0.97 12.62
C GLY A 77 8.56 -0.41 12.58
N ASN A 78 7.85 -0.70 11.48
CA ASN A 78 6.53 -0.17 11.23
C ASN A 78 5.45 -0.67 12.21
N LYS A 79 5.74 -1.61 13.11
CA LYS A 79 4.79 -2.11 14.13
C LYS A 79 4.81 -1.30 15.41
N ARG A 80 5.85 -0.51 15.66
CA ARG A 80 5.96 0.32 16.88
C ARG A 80 4.89 1.41 16.95
N LEU A 81 4.58 1.87 18.17
CA LEU A 81 3.61 2.94 18.41
C LEU A 81 4.16 4.33 18.09
N ASP A 82 5.47 4.53 18.19
CA ASP A 82 6.18 5.78 17.86
C ASP A 82 6.53 5.89 16.37
N PHE A 83 6.40 4.81 15.60
CA PHE A 83 6.63 4.83 14.15
C PHE A 83 5.54 5.62 13.41
N ARG A 84 5.95 6.52 12.50
CA ARG A 84 5.05 7.26 11.60
C ARG A 84 5.36 6.94 10.14
N PHE A 85 4.31 6.56 9.40
CA PHE A 85 4.41 6.38 7.95
C PHE A 85 4.48 7.74 7.25
N ALA A 86 5.38 7.90 6.28
CA ALA A 86 5.40 9.05 5.37
C ALA A 86 4.24 8.92 4.36
N HIS A 87 3.45 9.99 4.16
CA HIS A 87 2.19 9.94 3.43
C HIS A 87 1.81 11.28 2.80
#